data_AF-A0A0F9C2F9-F1
#
_entry.id   AF-A0A0F9C2F9-F1
#
_cell.length_a   1.000
_cell.length_b   1.000
_cell.length_c   1.000
_cell.angle_alpha   90.00
_cell.angle_beta   90.00
_cell.angle_gamma   90.00
#
_symmetry.space_group_name_H-M   'P 1'
#
loop_
_entity.id
_entity.type
_entity.pdbx_description
1 polymer ?
#
loop_
_entity_poly.entity_id
_entity_poly.type
_entity_poly.pdbx_seq_one_letter_code
_entity_poly.pdbx_strand_id
1 'polypeptide(L)'
;MSKRKLVIVGVISWVAFHGLIFLSGAVFGGSIEALTHFGQESGEKEIHCQEDEVALHGGLDDWYDPNLPLECVNFEDFPELLSPPAPVIGKAWVMAPTPTLTPTPQPTPIPTPEPVAGQNIQVSLSFYTCPPFCLGDIMANGNGVHEGAVACGYGLNTGQRFSFRGVEYVCEDRGAASNPAHWVDFWLPSHEVGYAWQAEVGMSGEITLIK
;
A
#
# COMPACT_ATOMS: atom_id res chain seq x y z
N MET A 1 -26.17 4.15 52.79
CA MET A 1 -25.60 5.21 51.93
C MET A 1 -26.57 5.44 50.76
N SER A 2 -26.98 6.68 50.46
CA SER A 2 -27.98 6.93 49.41
C SER A 2 -27.35 6.82 48.02
N LYS A 3 -28.15 6.45 46.99
CA LYS A 3 -27.69 6.33 45.59
C LYS A 3 -26.95 7.58 45.11
N ARG A 4 -27.39 8.78 45.54
CA ARG A 4 -26.72 10.06 45.24
C ARG A 4 -25.30 10.15 45.80
N LYS A 5 -25.05 9.63 47.01
CA LYS A 5 -23.70 9.61 47.61
C LYS A 5 -22.75 8.66 46.86
N LEU A 6 -23.27 7.56 46.31
CA LEU A 6 -22.48 6.58 45.55
C LEU A 6 -22.02 7.17 44.20
N VAL A 7 -22.90 7.88 43.50
CA VAL A 7 -22.57 8.56 42.23
C VAL A 7 -21.51 9.65 42.45
N ILE A 8 -21.66 10.48 43.49
CA ILE A 8 -20.70 11.55 43.79
C ILE A 8 -19.30 10.98 44.10
N VAL A 9 -19.22 9.91 44.88
CA VAL A 9 -17.93 9.25 45.18
C VAL A 9 -17.30 8.66 43.91
N GLY A 10 -18.11 8.09 43.02
CA GLY A 10 -17.62 7.56 41.73
C GLY A 10 -17.02 8.65 40.84
N VAL A 11 -17.71 9.78 40.68
CA VAL A 11 -17.21 10.91 39.86
C VAL A 11 -15.93 11.51 40.45
N ILE A 12 -15.88 11.73 41.76
CA ILE A 12 -14.67 12.26 42.42
C ILE A 12 -13.49 11.32 42.25
N SER A 13 -13.71 10.01 42.41
CA SER A 13 -12.64 9.00 42.24
C SER A 13 -12.15 8.94 40.79
N TRP A 14 -13.05 9.05 39.81
CA TRP A 14 -12.69 9.07 38.39
C TRP A 14 -11.86 10.30 38.02
N VAL A 15 -12.27 11.49 38.47
CA VAL A 15 -11.53 12.74 38.23
C VAL A 15 -10.16 12.70 38.91
N ALA A 16 -10.07 12.21 40.15
CA ALA A 16 -8.80 12.09 40.87
C ALA A 16 -7.83 11.13 40.17
N PHE A 17 -8.32 9.98 39.67
CA PHE A 17 -7.49 9.00 38.96
C PHE A 17 -6.94 9.56 37.63
N HIS A 18 -7.78 10.22 36.84
CA HIS A 18 -7.36 10.79 35.56
C HIS A 18 -6.47 12.03 35.73
N GLY A 19 -6.75 12.85 36.74
CA GLY A 19 -5.89 13.99 37.09
C GLY A 19 -4.48 13.56 37.51
N LEU A 20 -4.36 12.47 38.27
CA LEU A 20 -3.06 11.91 38.66
C LEU A 20 -2.27 11.41 37.45
N ILE A 21 -2.93 10.72 36.51
CA ILE A 21 -2.29 10.22 35.27
C ILE A 21 -1.73 11.38 34.43
N PHE A 22 -2.50 12.45 34.25
CA PHE A 22 -2.06 13.64 33.51
C PHE A 22 -0.87 14.34 34.19
N LEU A 23 -0.87 14.45 35.51
CA LEU A 23 0.25 15.01 36.27
C LEU A 23 1.52 14.15 36.18
N SER A 24 1.40 12.81 36.19
CA SER A 24 2.55 11.93 35.95
C SER A 24 3.09 12.04 34.53
N GLY A 25 2.22 12.22 33.52
CA GLY A 25 2.66 12.45 32.14
C GLY A 25 3.49 13.72 31.98
N ALA A 26 3.18 14.80 32.72
CA ALA A 26 3.93 16.04 32.67
C ALA A 26 5.32 15.95 33.36
N VAL A 27 5.47 15.11 34.39
CA VAL A 27 6.74 14.93 35.10
C VAL A 27 7.69 13.99 34.34
N PHE A 28 7.17 13.01 33.61
CA PHE A 28 7.99 12.06 32.84
C PHE A 28 8.08 12.36 31.34
N GLY A 29 7.19 13.18 30.78
CA GLY A 29 7.14 13.53 29.35
C GLY A 29 8.19 14.54 28.89
N GLY A 30 8.87 15.24 29.81
CA GLY A 30 9.90 16.23 29.48
C GLY A 30 11.33 15.69 29.39
N SER A 31 11.55 14.37 29.53
CA SER A 31 12.91 13.81 29.67
C SER A 31 13.25 12.65 28.73
N ILE A 32 12.38 12.30 27.78
CA ILE A 32 12.67 11.22 26.82
C ILE A 32 13.37 11.75 25.56
N GLU A 33 13.30 13.06 25.27
CA GLU A 33 14.01 13.65 24.11
C GLU A 33 15.54 13.74 24.29
N ALA A 34 16.08 13.54 25.49
CA ALA A 34 17.52 13.64 25.77
C ALA A 34 18.27 12.30 25.75
N LEU A 35 17.57 11.16 25.59
CA LEU A 35 18.19 9.82 25.69
C LEU A 35 18.24 9.03 24.37
N THR A 36 17.73 9.58 23.27
CA THR A 36 17.85 8.95 21.94
C THR A 36 19.00 9.50 21.09
N HIS A 37 19.80 10.45 21.63
CA HIS A 37 20.85 11.15 20.86
C HIS A 37 22.30 10.80 21.26
N PHE A 38 22.54 9.63 21.85
CA PHE A 38 23.90 9.12 22.10
C PHE A 38 24.08 7.76 21.41
N GLY A 39 24.81 7.76 20.30
CA GLY A 39 25.23 6.53 19.63
C GLY A 39 25.13 6.52 18.11
N GLN A 40 25.27 7.66 17.42
CA GLN A 40 25.64 7.64 16.01
C GLN A 40 27.17 7.66 15.94
N GLU A 41 27.78 6.53 16.28
CA GLU A 41 29.15 6.25 15.83
C GLU A 41 29.13 6.37 14.30
N SER A 42 30.03 7.22 13.78
CA SER A 42 30.34 7.31 12.37
C SER A 42 31.09 6.04 11.92
N GLY A 43 30.43 4.89 12.07
CA GLY A 43 30.83 3.66 11.41
C GLY A 43 30.68 3.90 9.92
N GLU A 44 31.81 3.94 9.23
CA GLU A 44 31.90 3.74 7.79
C GLU A 44 30.98 2.57 7.44
N LYS A 45 29.83 2.90 6.86
CA LYS A 45 28.79 1.91 6.56
C LYS A 45 29.34 1.11 5.40
N GLU A 46 29.96 -0.02 5.71
CA GLU A 46 30.38 -1.01 4.72
C GLU A 46 29.17 -1.30 3.85
N ILE A 47 29.18 -0.77 2.62
CA ILE A 47 28.12 -0.93 1.65
C ILE A 47 28.19 -2.40 1.22
N HIS A 48 27.45 -3.25 1.91
CA HIS A 48 27.29 -4.63 1.52
C HIS A 48 26.34 -4.67 0.32
N CYS A 49 26.90 -4.53 -0.87
CA CYS A 49 26.20 -4.85 -2.11
C CYS A 49 25.70 -6.29 -1.97
N GLN A 50 24.40 -6.52 -2.15
CA GLN A 50 23.82 -7.86 -2.08
C GLN A 50 24.13 -8.58 -3.41
N GLU A 51 25.37 -9.04 -3.56
CA GLU A 51 25.90 -9.54 -4.85
C GLU A 51 25.35 -10.93 -5.22
N ASP A 52 24.77 -11.69 -4.28
CA ASP A 52 24.68 -13.15 -4.43
C ASP A 52 23.28 -13.80 -4.48
N GLU A 53 22.16 -13.07 -4.48
CA GLU A 53 20.83 -13.73 -4.50
C GLU A 53 19.85 -13.32 -5.62
N VAL A 54 20.25 -12.51 -6.60
CA VAL A 54 19.29 -11.87 -7.53
C VAL A 54 18.87 -12.75 -8.73
N ALA A 55 19.23 -14.03 -8.82
CA ALA A 55 19.14 -14.76 -10.11
C ALA A 55 18.21 -15.99 -10.19
N LEU A 56 17.36 -16.30 -9.21
CA LEU A 56 16.54 -17.53 -9.31
C LEU A 56 15.02 -17.38 -9.23
N HIS A 57 14.47 -16.28 -8.71
CA HIS A 57 13.02 -16.18 -8.54
C HIS A 57 12.47 -14.74 -8.68
N GLY A 58 12.27 -14.25 -9.90
CA GLY A 58 11.51 -13.00 -10.12
C GLY A 58 11.60 -12.51 -11.55
N GLY A 59 10.48 -12.07 -12.12
CA GLY A 59 10.45 -11.50 -13.47
C GLY A 59 11.14 -10.13 -13.55
N LEU A 60 11.22 -9.57 -14.75
CA LEU A 60 11.88 -8.28 -15.05
C LEU A 60 11.34 -7.10 -14.21
N ASP A 61 10.14 -7.24 -13.63
CA ASP A 61 9.46 -6.21 -12.85
C ASP A 61 9.94 -6.13 -11.38
N ASP A 62 10.64 -7.16 -10.87
CA ASP A 62 11.25 -7.16 -9.53
C ASP A 62 12.67 -6.55 -9.51
N TRP A 63 13.17 -6.10 -10.67
CA TRP A 63 14.57 -5.70 -10.85
C TRP A 63 14.86 -4.26 -10.42
N TYR A 64 13.83 -3.46 -10.13
CA TYR A 64 13.98 -2.05 -9.80
C TYR A 64 13.52 -1.76 -8.38
N ASP A 65 14.44 -1.87 -7.41
CA ASP A 65 14.27 -1.24 -6.10
C ASP A 65 14.69 0.23 -6.21
N PRO A 66 13.75 1.20 -6.14
CA PRO A 66 14.07 2.63 -6.26
C PRO A 66 14.91 3.16 -5.09
N ASN A 67 15.10 2.37 -4.02
CA ASN A 67 15.89 2.74 -2.86
C ASN A 67 17.30 2.15 -2.87
N LEU A 68 17.66 1.36 -3.90
CA LEU A 68 19.01 0.83 -4.01
C LEU A 68 19.98 2.01 -4.28
N PRO A 69 21.06 2.18 -3.48
CA PRO A 69 22.04 3.22 -3.73
C PRO A 69 22.66 3.01 -5.11
N LEU A 70 22.75 4.08 -5.92
CA LEU A 70 23.33 4.03 -7.28
C LEU A 70 24.78 3.53 -7.29
N GLU A 71 25.47 3.56 -6.15
CA GLU A 71 26.84 3.08 -5.95
C GLU A 71 26.95 1.54 -6.03
N CYS A 72 25.85 0.80 -5.87
CA CYS A 72 25.83 -0.66 -5.95
C CYS A 72 25.63 -1.20 -7.38
N VAL A 73 25.38 -0.33 -8.37
CA VAL A 73 25.13 -0.74 -9.76
C VAL A 73 26.38 -0.49 -10.59
N ASN A 74 27.27 -1.48 -10.64
CA ASN A 74 28.46 -1.39 -11.48
C ASN A 74 28.12 -1.78 -12.93
N PHE A 75 28.02 -0.78 -13.81
CA PHE A 75 27.76 -0.99 -15.24
C PHE A 75 29.00 -1.38 -16.04
N GLU A 76 30.18 -1.47 -15.42
CA GLU A 76 31.44 -1.77 -16.12
C GLU A 76 31.61 -3.25 -16.50
N ASP A 77 30.76 -4.16 -15.98
CA ASP A 77 30.86 -5.62 -16.20
C ASP A 77 30.03 -6.17 -17.38
N PHE A 78 29.69 -5.32 -18.37
CA PHE A 78 29.13 -5.79 -19.66
C PHE A 78 30.15 -5.65 -20.82
N PRO A 79 31.26 -6.42 -20.84
CA PRO A 79 32.25 -6.35 -21.92
C PRO A 79 31.71 -6.83 -23.27
N GLU A 80 30.55 -7.50 -23.32
CA GLU A 80 29.96 -8.03 -24.56
C GLU A 80 29.32 -6.95 -25.45
N LEU A 81 28.98 -5.78 -24.93
CA LEU A 81 28.35 -4.71 -25.72
C LEU A 81 29.35 -3.76 -26.40
N LEU A 82 30.65 -3.86 -26.10
CA LEU A 82 31.70 -3.04 -26.70
C LEU A 82 32.40 -3.69 -27.89
N SER A 83 32.01 -4.91 -28.27
CA SER A 83 32.45 -5.49 -29.54
C SER A 83 31.58 -4.93 -30.67
N PRO A 84 32.12 -4.09 -31.59
CA PRO A 84 31.37 -3.75 -32.79
C PRO A 84 31.07 -5.05 -33.54
N PRO A 85 29.82 -5.30 -33.96
CA PRO A 85 29.50 -6.51 -34.70
C PRO A 85 30.39 -6.54 -35.94
N ALA A 86 31.21 -7.59 -36.04
CA ALA A 86 32.02 -7.81 -37.24
C ALA A 86 31.09 -7.78 -38.45
N PRO A 87 31.37 -6.99 -39.50
CA PRO A 87 30.52 -6.93 -40.67
C PRO A 87 30.57 -8.28 -41.38
N VAL A 88 29.54 -9.11 -41.16
CA VAL A 88 29.33 -10.34 -41.93
C VAL A 88 28.80 -9.94 -43.30
N ILE A 89 29.70 -9.54 -44.19
CA ILE A 89 29.41 -9.31 -45.61
C ILE A 89 29.17 -10.68 -46.26
N GLY A 90 27.96 -10.93 -46.76
CA GLY A 90 27.78 -11.93 -47.82
C GLY A 90 26.69 -13.00 -47.65
N LYS A 91 25.69 -12.83 -46.77
CA LYS A 91 24.47 -13.63 -46.87
C LYS A 91 23.26 -12.72 -46.87
N ALA A 92 22.66 -12.56 -48.05
CA ALA A 92 21.32 -12.04 -48.20
C ALA A 92 20.39 -12.99 -47.45
N TRP A 93 19.98 -12.59 -46.25
CA TRP A 93 18.94 -13.27 -45.50
C TRP A 93 17.64 -13.10 -46.29
N VAL A 94 17.31 -14.13 -47.07
CA VAL A 94 15.97 -14.27 -47.64
C VAL A 94 15.06 -14.47 -46.43
N MET A 95 14.39 -13.41 -46.01
CA MET A 95 13.37 -13.49 -44.98
C MET A 95 12.27 -14.40 -45.51
N ALA A 96 12.21 -15.62 -45.00
CA ALA A 96 11.05 -16.47 -45.22
C ALA A 96 9.82 -15.72 -44.68
N PRO A 97 8.69 -15.70 -45.42
CA PRO A 97 7.50 -15.00 -44.96
C PRO A 97 7.09 -15.57 -43.61
N THR A 98 7.02 -14.72 -42.59
CA THR A 98 6.52 -15.07 -41.27
C THR A 98 5.12 -15.67 -41.45
N PRO A 99 4.84 -16.88 -40.94
CA PRO A 99 3.52 -17.47 -41.03
C PRO A 99 2.52 -16.54 -40.33
N THR A 100 1.51 -16.08 -41.06
CA THR A 100 0.37 -15.36 -40.49
C THR A 100 -0.36 -16.31 -39.55
N LEU A 101 -0.13 -16.16 -38.24
CA LEU A 101 -0.88 -16.91 -37.24
C LEU A 101 -2.35 -16.56 -37.39
N THR A 102 -3.18 -17.59 -37.59
CA THR A 102 -4.64 -17.43 -37.54
C THR A 102 -5.01 -16.89 -36.16
N PRO A 103 -5.80 -15.80 -36.05
CA PRO A 103 -6.18 -15.26 -34.76
C PRO A 103 -6.89 -16.36 -33.97
N THR A 104 -6.33 -16.70 -32.81
CA THR A 104 -7.00 -17.59 -31.87
C THR A 104 -8.28 -16.88 -31.42
N PRO A 105 -9.46 -17.53 -31.44
CA PRO A 105 -10.68 -16.90 -30.98
C PRO A 105 -10.48 -16.41 -29.54
N GLN A 106 -10.67 -15.10 -29.34
CA GLN A 106 -10.65 -14.52 -28.00
C GLN A 106 -11.78 -15.17 -27.19
N PRO A 107 -11.50 -15.72 -26.00
CA PRO A 107 -12.54 -16.31 -25.17
C PRO A 107 -13.62 -15.26 -24.89
N THR A 108 -14.88 -15.64 -25.08
CA THR A 108 -16.01 -14.81 -24.68
C THR A 108 -15.92 -14.59 -23.18
N PRO A 109 -15.93 -13.34 -22.68
CA PRO A 109 -15.88 -13.08 -21.26
C PRO A 109 -17.10 -13.75 -20.60
N ILE A 110 -16.85 -14.62 -19.62
CA ILE A 110 -17.90 -15.15 -18.76
C ILE A 110 -18.42 -13.96 -17.94
N PRO A 111 -19.75 -13.74 -17.86
CA PRO A 111 -20.28 -12.67 -17.03
C PRO A 111 -19.84 -12.90 -15.59
N THR A 112 -19.17 -11.90 -15.01
CA THR A 112 -18.84 -11.90 -13.58
C THR A 112 -20.17 -11.80 -12.82
N PRO A 113 -20.46 -12.69 -11.86
CA PRO A 113 -21.68 -12.60 -11.08
C PRO A 113 -21.79 -11.24 -10.40
N GLU A 114 -22.97 -10.64 -10.48
CA GLU A 114 -23.23 -9.35 -9.84
C GLU A 114 -23.15 -9.51 -8.31
N PRO A 115 -22.46 -8.60 -7.60
CA PRO A 115 -22.37 -8.66 -6.14
C PRO A 115 -23.76 -8.63 -5.50
N VAL A 116 -23.99 -9.56 -4.57
CA VAL A 116 -25.25 -9.63 -3.83
C VAL A 116 -25.18 -8.72 -2.62
N ALA A 117 -26.13 -7.80 -2.48
CA ALA A 117 -26.19 -6.95 -1.29
C ALA A 117 -26.36 -7.76 0.00
N GLY A 118 -25.67 -7.35 1.05
CA GLY A 118 -25.55 -8.09 2.31
C GLY A 118 -24.52 -9.21 2.28
N GLN A 119 -23.85 -9.45 1.15
CA GLN A 119 -22.74 -10.39 1.07
C GLN A 119 -21.54 -9.84 1.84
N ASN A 120 -21.01 -10.68 2.72
CA ASN A 120 -19.73 -10.45 3.35
C ASN A 120 -18.61 -11.02 2.47
N ILE A 121 -17.56 -10.24 2.28
CA ILE A 121 -16.38 -10.65 1.52
C ILE A 121 -15.11 -10.30 2.30
N GLN A 122 -14.15 -11.21 2.28
CA GLN A 122 -12.82 -10.97 2.80
C GLN A 122 -12.02 -10.15 1.78
N VAL A 123 -11.38 -9.08 2.25
CA VAL A 123 -10.54 -8.20 1.43
C VAL A 123 -9.17 -8.02 2.07
N SER A 124 -8.17 -7.78 1.23
CA SER A 124 -6.90 -7.19 1.68
C SER A 124 -7.10 -5.70 1.95
N LEU A 125 -6.55 -5.21 3.05
CA LEU A 125 -6.67 -3.81 3.48
C LEU A 125 -5.31 -3.11 3.36
N SER A 126 -5.29 -1.93 2.80
CA SER A 126 -4.15 -1.00 2.86
C SER A 126 -4.63 0.44 3.04
N PHE A 127 -3.68 1.38 3.07
CA PHE A 127 -3.97 2.79 2.96
C PHE A 127 -3.04 3.47 1.94
N TYR A 128 -3.50 4.60 1.41
CA TYR A 128 -2.70 5.51 0.60
C TYR A 128 -2.82 6.94 1.14
N THR A 129 -1.86 7.80 0.81
CA THR A 129 -1.76 9.14 1.41
C THR A 129 -1.28 10.19 0.40
N CYS A 130 -1.24 11.44 0.85
CA CYS A 130 -0.60 12.54 0.16
C CYS A 130 0.81 12.78 0.73
N PRO A 131 1.87 12.85 -0.10
CA PRO A 131 1.96 12.51 -1.53
C PRO A 131 1.99 10.99 -1.82
N PRO A 132 1.70 10.54 -3.07
CA PRO A 132 1.46 11.35 -4.27
C PRO A 132 -0.02 11.67 -4.54
N PHE A 133 -0.96 11.13 -3.76
CA PHE A 133 -2.39 11.29 -4.01
C PHE A 133 -3.01 12.25 -3.01
N CYS A 134 -3.10 13.51 -3.41
CA CYS A 134 -3.50 14.62 -2.57
C CYS A 134 -4.95 15.03 -2.80
N LEU A 135 -5.52 15.73 -1.81
CA LEU A 135 -6.90 16.24 -1.89
C LEU A 135 -7.10 17.05 -3.17
N GLY A 136 -8.07 16.63 -3.98
CA GLY A 136 -8.38 17.22 -5.28
C GLY A 136 -7.78 16.50 -6.50
N ASP A 137 -6.85 15.56 -6.33
CA ASP A 137 -6.35 14.75 -7.44
C ASP A 137 -7.46 13.87 -8.01
N ILE A 138 -7.47 13.65 -9.33
CA ILE A 138 -8.60 12.98 -9.99
C ILE A 138 -8.53 11.46 -9.78
N MET A 139 -9.58 10.90 -9.17
CA MET A 139 -9.81 9.47 -9.00
C MET A 139 -10.43 8.83 -10.26
N ALA A 140 -10.50 7.50 -10.29
CA ALA A 140 -11.08 6.75 -11.41
C ALA A 140 -12.57 7.06 -11.68
N ASN A 141 -13.35 7.51 -10.70
CA ASN A 141 -14.74 7.97 -10.92
C ASN A 141 -14.83 9.39 -11.52
N GLY A 142 -13.70 10.08 -11.70
CA GLY A 142 -13.62 11.45 -12.22
C GLY A 142 -13.75 12.56 -11.17
N ASN A 143 -14.02 12.22 -9.90
CA ASN A 143 -14.04 13.18 -8.80
C ASN A 143 -12.65 13.36 -8.19
N GLY A 144 -12.45 14.46 -7.47
CA GLY A 144 -11.21 14.70 -6.72
C GLY A 144 -11.13 13.86 -5.45
N VAL A 145 -9.94 13.37 -5.07
CA VAL A 145 -9.67 12.70 -3.79
C VAL A 145 -10.16 13.58 -2.64
N HIS A 146 -10.86 12.96 -1.70
CA HIS A 146 -11.36 13.60 -0.48
C HIS A 146 -11.16 12.71 0.75
N GLU A 147 -11.43 13.26 1.92
CA GLU A 147 -11.42 12.46 3.15
C GLU A 147 -12.45 11.33 3.05
N GLY A 148 -12.03 10.12 3.42
CA GLY A 148 -12.85 8.91 3.30
C GLY A 148 -12.93 8.30 1.90
N ALA A 149 -12.20 8.85 0.91
CA ALA A 149 -12.07 8.23 -0.40
C ALA A 149 -11.43 6.83 -0.29
N VAL A 150 -11.85 5.93 -1.18
CA VAL A 150 -11.38 4.54 -1.20
C VAL A 150 -11.06 4.11 -2.63
N ALA A 151 -9.87 3.53 -2.81
CA ALA A 151 -9.51 2.80 -4.02
C ALA A 151 -9.82 1.31 -3.85
N CYS A 152 -10.39 0.69 -4.88
CA CYS A 152 -10.80 -0.71 -4.83
C CYS A 152 -10.16 -1.55 -5.94
N GLY A 153 -9.89 -2.81 -5.62
CA GLY A 153 -9.48 -3.83 -6.58
C GLY A 153 -10.59 -4.14 -7.60
N TYR A 154 -10.20 -4.79 -8.69
CA TYR A 154 -11.09 -5.03 -9.84
C TYR A 154 -12.23 -6.03 -9.59
N GLY A 155 -12.23 -6.73 -8.44
CA GLY A 155 -13.34 -7.54 -7.98
C GLY A 155 -14.50 -6.72 -7.38
N LEU A 156 -14.34 -5.41 -7.21
CA LEU A 156 -15.39 -4.49 -6.77
C LEU A 156 -15.64 -3.46 -7.88
N ASN A 157 -16.89 -3.19 -8.22
CA ASN A 157 -17.21 -2.19 -9.25
C ASN A 157 -16.94 -0.75 -8.76
N THR A 158 -16.65 0.19 -9.66
CA THR A 158 -16.56 1.60 -9.29
C THR A 158 -17.98 2.06 -8.97
N GLY A 159 -18.15 2.77 -7.86
CA GLY A 159 -19.45 3.07 -7.27
C GLY A 159 -20.01 1.95 -6.39
N GLN A 160 -19.34 0.80 -6.25
CA GLN A 160 -19.76 -0.23 -5.30
C GLN A 160 -19.70 0.35 -3.89
N ARG A 161 -20.85 0.32 -3.22
CA ARG A 161 -20.96 0.73 -1.82
C ARG A 161 -20.69 -0.48 -0.93
N PHE A 162 -20.05 -0.26 0.21
CA PHE A 162 -19.85 -1.31 1.22
C PHE A 162 -19.79 -0.70 2.62
N SER A 163 -19.97 -1.53 3.64
CA SER A 163 -19.70 -1.18 5.03
C SER A 163 -18.47 -1.90 5.54
N PHE A 164 -17.60 -1.18 6.25
CA PHE A 164 -16.48 -1.71 6.98
C PHE A 164 -16.53 -1.19 8.42
N ARG A 165 -16.61 -2.11 9.40
CA ARG A 165 -16.77 -1.79 10.84
C ARG A 165 -17.93 -0.82 11.12
N GLY A 166 -19.02 -0.91 10.36
CA GLY A 166 -20.21 -0.08 10.51
C GLY A 166 -20.14 1.31 9.89
N VAL A 167 -19.03 1.65 9.20
CA VAL A 167 -18.89 2.88 8.41
C VAL A 167 -19.11 2.54 6.93
N GLU A 168 -19.86 3.38 6.23
CA GLU A 168 -20.13 3.21 4.80
C GLU A 168 -19.06 3.89 3.95
N TYR A 169 -18.67 3.21 2.87
CA TYR A 169 -17.71 3.68 1.89
C TYR A 169 -18.22 3.40 0.47
N VAL A 170 -17.63 4.08 -0.50
CA VAL A 170 -17.88 3.89 -1.92
C VAL A 170 -16.54 3.65 -2.62
N CYS A 171 -16.46 2.65 -3.48
CA CYS A 171 -15.31 2.42 -4.34
C CYS A 171 -15.23 3.52 -5.41
N GLU A 172 -14.52 4.60 -5.11
CA GLU A 172 -14.43 5.79 -5.97
C GLU A 172 -13.19 5.81 -6.83
N ASP A 173 -12.16 5.04 -6.45
CA ASP A 173 -10.89 4.97 -7.16
C ASP A 173 -10.44 3.53 -7.48
N ARG A 174 -9.31 3.41 -8.20
CA ARG A 174 -8.74 2.13 -8.65
C ARG A 174 -7.27 1.99 -8.26
N GLY A 175 -6.95 0.84 -7.69
CA GLY A 175 -5.56 0.41 -7.53
C GLY A 175 -4.95 -0.08 -8.83
N ALA A 176 -3.65 -0.34 -8.77
CA ALA A 176 -2.92 -0.99 -9.85
C ALA A 176 -3.54 -2.35 -10.22
N ALA A 177 -3.47 -2.72 -11.49
CA ALA A 177 -4.00 -3.99 -11.99
C ALA A 177 -3.31 -5.24 -11.39
N SER A 178 -2.12 -5.07 -10.82
CA SER A 178 -1.39 -6.11 -10.08
C SER A 178 -1.95 -6.39 -8.68
N ASN A 179 -2.83 -5.52 -8.16
CA ASN A 179 -3.40 -5.70 -6.83
C ASN A 179 -4.40 -6.88 -6.80
N PRO A 180 -4.60 -7.52 -5.64
CA PRO A 180 -5.61 -8.56 -5.49
C PRO A 180 -7.00 -8.09 -5.94
N ALA A 181 -7.79 -8.98 -6.52
CA ALA A 181 -9.13 -8.62 -7.01
C ALA A 181 -10.01 -8.05 -5.88
N HIS A 182 -9.92 -8.62 -4.68
CA HIS A 182 -10.62 -8.19 -3.48
C HIS A 182 -9.66 -7.44 -2.55
N TRP A 183 -9.44 -6.17 -2.85
CA TRP A 183 -8.54 -5.26 -2.14
C TRP A 183 -9.21 -3.90 -1.96
N VAL A 184 -8.96 -3.26 -0.82
CA VAL A 184 -9.53 -1.97 -0.43
C VAL A 184 -8.43 -1.10 0.17
N ASP A 185 -8.25 0.10 -0.36
CA ASP A 185 -7.23 1.06 0.03
C ASP A 185 -7.89 2.35 0.52
N PHE A 186 -7.66 2.72 1.77
CA PHE A 186 -8.29 3.89 2.38
C PHE A 186 -7.39 5.11 2.27
N TRP A 187 -7.94 6.25 1.81
CA TRP A 187 -7.19 7.49 1.83
C TRP A 187 -7.05 7.98 3.28
N LEU A 188 -5.81 8.25 3.70
CA LEU A 188 -5.49 8.80 5.00
C LEU A 188 -4.59 10.04 4.87
N PRO A 189 -4.71 11.03 5.77
CA PRO A 189 -4.09 12.34 5.60
C PRO A 189 -2.56 12.31 5.69
N SER A 190 -1.97 11.30 6.31
CA SER A 190 -0.52 11.11 6.39
C SER A 190 -0.15 9.64 6.62
N HIS A 191 1.12 9.29 6.40
CA HIS A 191 1.62 7.92 6.61
C HIS A 191 1.53 7.51 8.08
N GLU A 192 1.78 8.42 9.01
CA GLU A 192 1.72 8.15 10.45
C GLU A 192 0.29 7.76 10.87
N VAL A 193 -0.71 8.49 10.37
CA VAL A 193 -2.13 8.15 10.58
C VAL A 193 -2.46 6.82 9.90
N GLY A 194 -1.94 6.61 8.70
CA GLY A 194 -2.02 5.36 7.94
C GLY A 194 -1.58 4.13 8.72
N TYR A 195 -0.34 4.15 9.22
CA TYR A 195 0.21 3.03 9.96
C TYR A 195 -0.51 2.81 11.29
N ALA A 196 -0.92 3.88 11.99
CA ALA A 196 -1.70 3.76 13.21
C ALA A 196 -3.06 3.08 12.94
N TRP A 197 -3.75 3.48 11.87
CA TRP A 197 -5.00 2.86 11.43
C TRP A 197 -4.79 1.39 11.04
N GLN A 198 -3.77 1.10 10.23
CA GLN A 198 -3.47 -0.26 9.77
C GLN A 198 -3.13 -1.20 10.95
N ALA A 199 -2.42 -0.70 11.97
CA ALA A 199 -2.14 -1.45 13.18
C ALA A 199 -3.41 -1.80 13.98
N GLU A 200 -4.46 -0.96 13.90
CA GLU A 200 -5.76 -1.23 14.53
C GLU A 200 -6.59 -2.25 13.74
N VAL A 201 -6.63 -2.13 12.40
CA VAL A 201 -7.53 -2.94 11.56
C VAL A 201 -6.91 -4.23 11.02
N GLY A 202 -5.57 -4.33 10.99
CA GLY A 202 -4.84 -5.43 10.36
C GLY A 202 -4.76 -5.32 8.84
N MET A 203 -4.06 -6.24 8.18
CA MET A 203 -3.83 -6.24 6.71
C MET A 203 -4.98 -6.86 5.90
N SER A 204 -6.03 -7.31 6.57
CA SER A 204 -7.19 -7.95 5.94
C SER A 204 -8.42 -7.77 6.81
N GLY A 205 -9.59 -7.68 6.20
CA GLY A 205 -10.85 -7.53 6.92
C GLY A 205 -12.04 -8.03 6.12
N GLU A 206 -13.18 -8.12 6.79
CA GLU A 206 -14.47 -8.43 6.17
C GLU A 206 -15.21 -7.12 5.88
N ILE A 207 -15.71 -6.96 4.65
CA ILE A 207 -16.64 -5.88 4.28
C ILE A 207 -18.00 -6.47 3.91
N THR A 208 -19.05 -5.70 4.16
CA THR A 208 -20.43 -6.06 3.77
C THR A 208 -20.86 -5.20 2.59
N LEU A 209 -21.18 -5.82 1.45
CA LEU A 209 -21.65 -5.09 0.28
C LEU A 209 -23.04 -4.50 0.51
N ILE A 210 -23.26 -3.24 0.12
CA ILE A 210 -24.56 -2.57 0.22
C ILE A 210 -25.01 -2.08 -1.16
N LYS A 211 -26.32 -1.88 -1.34
CA LYS A 211 -26.91 -1.39 -2.61
C LYS A 211 -26.73 0.11 -2.79
#